data_AF-A0A3B5KUQ8-F1
#
_entry.id   AF-A0A3B5KUQ8-F1
#
_cell.length_a   1.000
_cell.length_b   1.000
_cell.length_c   1.000
_cell.angle_alpha   90.00
_cell.angle_beta   90.00
_cell.angle_gamma   90.00
#
_symmetry.space_group_name_H-M   'P 1'
#
loop_
_entity.id
_entity.type
_entity.pdbx_description
1 polymer ?
#
loop_
_entity_poly.entity_id
_entity_poly.type
_entity_poly.pdbx_seq_one_letter_code
_entity_poly.pdbx_strand_id
1 'polypeptide(L)'
;FILSAVLTVDHSVVDLDAIEALYENRGQPEELEKIRKHRESSEEDDVKLLDKPEFLYELSQIPDFPGRACCMIFQSTFTDGISSVKRKLSSVSCVCKVLLESSGVKEVMGLVLALGNHMNGGSKIRGQADGFGLEILPKLKDVKSRQDNRISLVDYVVSYYLHNVDKNAGTEKSMFPLPEPQDVFMAAQVKFDDLYRDLRQLEQDLTRLKEAQMTVKRITGEKKVETRKTNPNSL
;
A
#
# COMPACT_ATOMS: atom_id res chain seq x y z
N PHE A 1 -7.32 -13.33 29.07
CA PHE A 1 -6.22 -12.97 28.15
C PHE A 1 -6.59 -11.80 27.24
N ILE A 2 -7.62 -11.92 26.38
CA ILE A 2 -8.03 -10.87 25.43
C ILE A 2 -8.35 -9.52 26.13
N LEU A 3 -9.18 -9.52 27.17
CA LEU A 3 -9.54 -8.29 27.91
C LEU A 3 -8.31 -7.54 28.47
N SER A 4 -7.32 -8.30 28.97
CA SER A 4 -6.07 -7.73 29.49
C SER A 4 -5.21 -7.14 28.38
N ALA A 5 -5.12 -7.83 27.23
CA ALA A 5 -4.36 -7.35 26.08
C ALA A 5 -4.94 -6.05 25.53
N VAL A 6 -6.27 -5.94 25.43
CA VAL A 6 -6.92 -4.69 25.02
C VAL A 6 -6.71 -3.58 26.06
N LEU A 7 -6.78 -3.91 27.35
CA LEU A 7 -6.50 -2.94 28.42
C LEU A 7 -5.08 -2.39 28.34
N THR A 8 -4.08 -3.22 28.02
CA THR A 8 -2.68 -2.80 27.89
C THR A 8 -2.31 -2.33 26.48
N VAL A 9 -3.23 -2.39 25.51
CA VAL A 9 -2.98 -2.08 24.09
C VAL A 9 -1.84 -2.95 23.53
N ASP A 10 -1.83 -4.23 23.92
CA ASP A 10 -0.82 -5.21 23.49
C ASP A 10 -1.24 -5.85 22.16
N HIS A 11 -0.61 -5.42 21.08
CA HIS A 11 -0.84 -5.90 19.71
C HIS A 11 -0.09 -7.20 19.39
N SER A 12 0.67 -7.78 20.32
CA SER A 12 1.37 -9.06 20.10
C SER A 12 0.51 -10.30 20.40
N VAL A 13 -0.61 -10.10 21.12
CA VAL A 13 -1.45 -11.19 21.65
C VAL A 13 -2.82 -11.25 20.97
N VAL A 14 -3.27 -10.16 20.34
CA VAL A 14 -4.54 -10.06 19.61
C VAL A 14 -4.24 -9.64 18.18
N ASP A 15 -4.60 -10.50 17.22
CA ASP A 15 -4.44 -10.18 15.80
C ASP A 15 -5.46 -9.13 15.33
N LEU A 16 -5.20 -8.58 14.14
CA LEU A 16 -6.01 -7.50 13.56
C LEU A 16 -7.48 -7.93 13.38
N ASP A 17 -7.72 -9.13 12.85
CA ASP A 17 -9.06 -9.63 12.57
C ASP A 17 -9.87 -9.78 13.87
N ALA A 18 -9.26 -10.27 14.94
CA ALA A 18 -9.90 -10.41 16.24
C ALA A 18 -10.25 -9.04 16.84
N ILE A 19 -9.33 -8.05 16.80
CA ILE A 19 -9.63 -6.73 17.37
C ILE A 19 -10.67 -5.96 16.56
N GLU A 20 -10.67 -6.11 15.23
CA GLU A 20 -11.73 -5.56 14.35
C GLU A 20 -13.08 -6.21 14.65
N ALA A 21 -13.13 -7.53 14.77
CA ALA A 21 -14.35 -8.24 15.13
C ALA A 21 -14.88 -7.80 16.50
N LEU A 22 -14.01 -7.64 17.51
CA LEU A 22 -14.40 -7.13 18.83
C LEU A 22 -14.88 -5.69 18.77
N TYR A 23 -14.26 -4.85 17.94
CA TYR A 23 -14.68 -3.48 17.76
C TYR A 23 -16.07 -3.41 17.11
N GLU A 24 -16.30 -4.12 16.00
CA GLU A 24 -17.57 -4.10 15.28
C GLU A 24 -18.73 -4.73 16.07
N ASN A 25 -18.45 -5.80 16.82
CA ASN A 25 -19.46 -6.51 17.61
C ASN A 25 -19.58 -6.03 19.05
N ARG A 26 -18.98 -4.88 19.40
CA ARG A 26 -19.07 -4.32 20.75
C ARG A 26 -20.53 -4.02 21.11
N GLY A 27 -20.90 -4.29 22.36
CA GLY A 27 -22.26 -4.06 22.84
C GLY A 27 -22.65 -2.59 22.76
N GLN A 28 -23.84 -2.32 22.22
CA GLN A 28 -24.41 -0.97 22.18
C GLN A 28 -24.96 -0.56 23.56
N PRO A 29 -25.07 0.75 23.87
CA PRO A 29 -25.54 1.22 25.18
C PRO A 29 -26.86 0.59 25.63
N GLU A 30 -27.81 0.40 24.70
CA GLU A 30 -29.11 -0.18 24.97
C GLU A 30 -29.04 -1.68 25.27
N GLU A 31 -28.10 -2.40 24.63
CA GLU A 31 -27.87 -3.82 24.84
C GLU A 31 -27.17 -4.05 26.18
N LEU A 32 -26.16 -3.24 26.48
CA LEU A 32 -25.43 -3.29 27.75
C LEU A 32 -26.34 -3.01 28.95
N GLU A 33 -27.29 -2.09 28.81
CA GLU A 33 -28.25 -1.80 29.88
C GLU A 33 -29.23 -2.97 30.12
N LYS A 34 -29.65 -3.69 29.07
CA LYS A 34 -30.46 -4.91 29.20
C LYS A 34 -29.67 -6.01 29.91
N ILE A 35 -28.41 -6.21 29.51
CA ILE A 35 -27.52 -7.21 30.11
C ILE A 35 -27.30 -6.89 31.60
N ARG A 36 -27.05 -5.62 31.92
CA ARG A 36 -26.87 -5.15 33.30
C ARG A 36 -28.10 -5.41 34.17
N LYS A 37 -29.30 -5.03 33.70
CA LYS A 37 -30.56 -5.27 34.43
C LYS A 37 -30.83 -6.75 34.66
N HIS A 38 -30.57 -7.59 33.66
CA HIS A 38 -30.72 -9.04 33.80
C HIS A 38 -29.78 -9.58 34.90
N ARG A 39 -28.51 -9.13 34.90
CA ARG A 39 -27.51 -9.51 35.89
C ARG A 39 -27.86 -9.08 37.31
N GLU A 40 -28.47 -7.90 37.47
CA GLU A 40 -28.95 -7.38 38.75
C GLU A 40 -30.21 -8.13 39.26
N SER A 41 -30.94 -8.82 38.38
CA SER A 41 -32.19 -9.53 38.71
C SER A 41 -32.06 -11.04 38.93
N SER A 42 -30.92 -11.63 38.54
CA SER A 42 -30.66 -13.07 38.66
C SER A 42 -29.86 -13.37 39.94
N GLU A 43 -30.24 -14.39 40.72
CA GLU A 43 -29.48 -14.84 41.89
C GLU A 43 -28.10 -15.40 41.45
N GLU A 44 -27.06 -15.16 42.26
CA GLU A 44 -25.62 -15.29 41.93
C GLU A 44 -25.17 -16.66 41.37
N ASP A 45 -25.97 -17.71 41.52
CA ASP A 45 -25.60 -19.09 41.19
C ASP A 45 -25.95 -19.56 39.76
N ASP A 46 -26.75 -18.80 38.98
CA ASP A 46 -27.17 -19.22 37.61
C ASP A 46 -26.38 -18.53 36.47
N VAL A 47 -25.42 -17.66 36.80
CA VAL A 47 -24.56 -16.99 35.82
C VAL A 47 -23.44 -17.94 35.41
N LYS A 48 -23.78 -18.95 34.60
CA LYS A 48 -22.78 -19.79 33.93
C LYS A 48 -21.80 -18.90 33.17
N LEU A 49 -20.52 -19.09 33.48
CA LEU A 49 -19.39 -18.49 32.78
C LEU A 49 -19.55 -18.62 31.25
N LEU A 50 -19.40 -17.49 30.56
CA LEU A 50 -19.16 -17.36 29.11
C LEU A 50 -20.36 -17.60 28.17
N ASP A 51 -21.50 -16.96 28.42
CA ASP A 51 -22.47 -16.71 27.35
C ASP A 51 -22.10 -15.43 26.56
N LYS A 52 -22.57 -15.32 25.30
CA LYS A 52 -22.25 -14.16 24.43
C LYS A 52 -22.56 -12.79 25.06
N PRO A 53 -23.68 -12.60 25.79
CA PRO A 53 -24.00 -11.33 26.44
C PRO A 53 -23.03 -10.95 27.56
N GLU A 54 -22.59 -11.91 28.37
CA GLU A 54 -21.65 -11.71 29.49
C GLU A 54 -20.29 -11.21 28.98
N PHE A 55 -19.81 -11.77 27.87
CA PHE A 55 -18.55 -11.31 27.26
C PHE A 55 -18.64 -9.85 26.79
N LEU A 56 -19.75 -9.44 26.18
CA LEU A 56 -19.97 -8.04 25.77
C LEU A 56 -20.00 -7.09 26.97
N TYR A 57 -20.59 -7.54 28.08
CA TYR A 57 -20.59 -6.77 29.32
C TYR A 57 -19.19 -6.64 29.91
N GLU A 58 -18.41 -7.72 29.99
CA GLU A 58 -17.01 -7.66 30.46
C GLU A 58 -16.15 -6.76 29.57
N LEU A 59 -16.32 -6.83 28.24
CA LEU A 59 -15.65 -5.96 27.28
C LEU A 59 -15.97 -4.48 27.54
N SER A 60 -17.22 -4.17 27.89
CA SER A 60 -17.67 -2.80 28.21
C SER A 60 -17.06 -2.24 29.50
N GLN A 61 -16.58 -3.11 30.40
CA GLN A 61 -15.91 -2.67 31.62
C GLN A 61 -14.52 -2.10 31.34
N ILE A 62 -13.94 -2.38 30.17
CA ILE A 62 -12.65 -1.81 29.78
C ILE A 62 -12.83 -0.30 29.57
N PRO A 63 -12.07 0.55 30.30
CA PRO A 63 -12.18 1.99 30.14
C PRO A 63 -11.81 2.40 28.71
N ASP A 64 -12.78 3.00 28.01
CA ASP A 64 -12.66 3.44 26.62
C ASP A 64 -12.16 2.32 25.69
N PHE A 65 -12.82 1.15 25.77
CA PHE A 65 -12.59 0.06 24.82
C PHE A 65 -12.53 0.53 23.35
N PRO A 66 -13.47 1.38 22.85
CA PRO A 66 -13.42 1.84 21.47
C PRO A 66 -12.12 2.59 21.15
N GLY A 67 -11.68 3.51 22.02
CA GLY A 67 -10.43 4.24 21.83
C GLY A 67 -9.20 3.31 21.83
N ARG A 68 -9.16 2.29 22.69
CA ARG A 68 -8.07 1.32 22.75
C ARG A 68 -8.03 0.41 21.53
N ALA A 69 -9.17 -0.11 21.11
CA ALA A 69 -9.30 -0.93 19.90
C ALA A 69 -8.88 -0.14 18.65
N CYS A 70 -9.34 1.11 18.50
CA CYS A 70 -8.88 2.00 17.43
C CYS A 70 -7.34 2.19 17.44
N CYS A 71 -6.72 2.33 18.61
CA CYS A 71 -5.26 2.42 18.71
C CYS A 71 -4.57 1.15 18.22
N MET A 72 -5.08 -0.03 18.58
CA MET A 72 -4.50 -1.32 18.19
C MET A 72 -4.65 -1.58 16.68
N ILE A 73 -5.84 -1.30 16.12
CA ILE A 73 -6.12 -1.43 14.68
C ILE A 73 -5.18 -0.49 13.89
N PHE A 74 -5.05 0.77 14.32
CA PHE A 74 -4.16 1.72 13.67
C PHE A 74 -2.69 1.27 13.70
N GLN A 75 -2.19 0.83 14.86
CA GLN A 75 -0.80 0.36 14.98
C GLN A 75 -0.49 -0.79 14.02
N SER A 76 -1.49 -1.66 13.82
CA SER A 76 -1.36 -2.84 12.96
C SER A 76 -1.41 -2.50 11.47
N THR A 77 -2.18 -1.48 11.07
CA THR A 77 -2.47 -1.20 9.65
C THR A 77 -1.66 -0.02 9.07
N PHE A 78 -1.27 0.96 9.89
CA PHE A 78 -0.67 2.19 9.41
C PHE A 78 0.65 1.98 8.67
N THR A 79 1.53 1.13 9.22
CA THR A 79 2.86 0.85 8.66
C THR A 79 2.75 0.24 7.26
N ASP A 80 1.80 -0.69 7.06
CA ASP A 80 1.56 -1.31 5.77
C ASP A 80 0.94 -0.34 4.77
N GLY A 81 -0.01 0.48 5.22
CA GLY A 81 -0.62 1.54 4.42
C GLY A 81 0.40 2.54 3.89
N ILE A 82 1.21 3.13 4.78
CA ILE A 82 2.23 4.13 4.37
C ILE A 82 3.34 3.49 3.52
N SER A 83 3.73 2.25 3.82
CA SER A 83 4.72 1.52 3.04
C SER A 83 4.21 1.20 1.63
N SER A 84 2.93 0.86 1.50
CA SER A 84 2.27 0.65 0.20
C SER A 84 2.32 1.91 -0.66
N VAL A 85 1.95 3.08 -0.09
CA VAL A 85 2.04 4.37 -0.79
C VAL A 85 3.49 4.68 -1.20
N LYS A 86 4.44 4.51 -0.28
CA LYS A 86 5.87 4.76 -0.54
C LYS A 86 6.42 3.88 -1.67
N ARG A 87 6.07 2.58 -1.69
CA ARG A 87 6.50 1.66 -2.77
C ARG A 87 5.97 2.09 -4.13
N LYS A 88 4.68 2.44 -4.22
CA LYS A 88 4.05 2.92 -5.47
C LYS A 88 4.75 4.18 -5.98
N LEU A 89 4.97 5.18 -5.11
CA LEU A 89 5.68 6.42 -5.47
C LEU A 89 7.14 6.17 -5.88
N SER A 90 7.84 5.31 -5.15
CA SER A 90 9.22 4.95 -5.45
C SER A 90 9.35 4.26 -6.81
N SER A 91 8.42 3.37 -7.16
CA SER A 91 8.40 2.71 -8.47
C SER A 91 8.26 3.72 -9.60
N VAL A 92 7.29 4.64 -9.50
CA VAL A 92 7.11 5.71 -10.50
C VAL A 92 8.35 6.58 -10.61
N SER A 93 8.89 7.04 -9.46
CA SER A 93 10.07 7.90 -9.43
C SER A 93 11.30 7.22 -10.04
N CYS A 94 11.53 5.93 -9.74
CA CYS A 94 12.64 5.17 -10.29
C CYS A 94 12.55 5.04 -11.81
N VAL A 95 11.38 4.63 -12.33
CA VAL A 95 11.15 4.51 -13.78
C VAL A 95 11.32 5.85 -14.48
N CYS A 96 10.72 6.92 -13.96
CA CYS A 96 10.87 8.27 -14.51
C CYS A 96 12.34 8.71 -14.54
N LYS A 97 13.10 8.43 -13.48
CA LYS A 97 14.53 8.75 -13.41
C LYS A 97 15.30 8.05 -14.53
N VAL A 98 15.08 6.75 -14.72
CA VAL A 98 15.74 5.99 -15.81
C VAL A 98 15.35 6.57 -17.17
N LEU A 99 14.07 6.84 -17.41
CA LEU A 99 13.58 7.39 -18.69
C LEU A 99 14.17 8.78 -19.01
N LEU A 100 14.39 9.62 -18.00
CA LEU A 100 14.90 10.99 -18.19
C LEU A 100 16.43 11.07 -18.24
N GLU A 101 17.11 10.25 -17.44
CA GLU A 101 18.55 10.41 -17.18
C GLU A 101 19.41 9.38 -17.91
N SER A 102 18.91 8.17 -18.19
CA SER A 102 19.70 7.07 -18.77
C SER A 102 20.24 7.43 -20.16
N SER A 103 21.54 7.20 -20.36
CA SER A 103 22.16 7.31 -21.68
C SER A 103 21.61 6.28 -22.66
N GLY A 104 21.30 5.06 -22.20
CA GLY A 104 20.76 4.00 -23.05
C GLY A 104 19.41 4.38 -23.67
N VAL A 105 18.53 5.03 -22.89
CA VAL A 105 17.25 5.55 -23.41
C VAL A 105 17.51 6.61 -24.49
N LYS A 106 18.45 7.53 -24.25
CA LYS A 106 18.82 8.57 -25.24
C LYS A 106 19.41 7.98 -26.52
N GLU A 107 20.26 6.96 -26.41
CA GLU A 107 20.85 6.25 -27.55
C GLU A 107 19.78 5.56 -28.40
N VAL A 108 18.85 4.84 -27.76
CA VAL A 108 17.74 4.18 -28.48
C VAL A 108 16.84 5.21 -29.17
N MET A 109 16.46 6.28 -28.48
CA MET A 109 15.65 7.36 -29.09
C MET A 109 16.40 8.05 -30.23
N GLY A 110 17.70 8.31 -30.07
CA GLY A 110 18.55 8.88 -31.10
C GLY A 110 18.69 7.98 -32.33
N LEU A 111 18.79 6.67 -32.14
CA LEU A 111 18.82 5.69 -33.23
C LEU A 111 17.49 5.69 -34.00
N VAL A 112 16.36 5.68 -33.28
CA VAL A 112 15.02 5.79 -33.91
C VAL A 112 14.89 7.10 -34.69
N LEU A 113 15.37 8.21 -34.15
CA LEU A 113 15.35 9.52 -34.82
C LEU A 113 16.20 9.50 -36.09
N ALA A 114 17.43 8.97 -36.02
CA ALA A 114 18.36 8.91 -37.14
C ALA A 114 17.81 8.04 -38.29
N LEU A 115 17.27 6.86 -37.96
CA LEU A 115 16.64 5.98 -38.93
C LEU A 115 15.38 6.61 -39.53
N GLY A 116 14.54 7.22 -38.70
CA GLY A 116 13.35 7.95 -39.15
C GLY A 116 13.69 9.08 -40.12
N ASN A 117 14.69 9.90 -39.81
CA ASN A 117 15.16 10.98 -40.67
C ASN A 117 15.70 10.44 -42.00
N HIS A 118 16.49 9.36 -41.97
CA HIS A 118 17.00 8.72 -43.19
C HIS A 118 15.87 8.20 -44.09
N MET A 119 14.92 7.47 -43.51
CA MET A 119 13.81 6.87 -44.26
C MET A 119 12.82 7.91 -44.81
N ASN A 120 12.65 9.03 -44.12
CA ASN A 120 11.81 10.14 -44.56
C ASN A 120 12.58 11.23 -45.34
N GLY A 121 13.81 10.91 -45.79
CA GLY A 121 14.63 11.79 -46.60
C GLY A 121 13.87 12.32 -47.81
N GLY A 122 13.86 13.65 -47.97
CA GLY A 122 13.06 14.36 -48.99
C GLY A 122 11.81 15.06 -48.45
N SER A 123 11.34 14.71 -47.26
CA SER A 123 10.34 15.51 -46.53
C SER A 123 11.03 16.58 -45.68
N LYS A 124 10.77 17.87 -45.96
CA LYS A 124 11.29 18.98 -45.13
C LYS A 124 10.90 18.90 -43.66
N ILE A 125 9.78 18.24 -43.34
CA ILE A 125 9.24 18.15 -41.98
C ILE A 125 9.67 16.83 -41.32
N ARG A 126 9.69 15.71 -42.06
CA ARG A 126 9.91 14.37 -41.50
C ARG A 126 11.33 13.83 -41.67
N GLY A 127 12.09 14.33 -42.64
CA GLY A 127 13.45 13.87 -42.95
C GLY A 127 14.56 14.70 -42.28
N GLN A 128 14.19 15.74 -41.54
CA GLN A 128 15.10 16.66 -40.83
C GLN A 128 14.52 17.05 -39.46
N ALA A 129 13.91 16.09 -38.76
CA ALA A 129 13.31 16.34 -37.46
C ALA A 129 14.36 16.34 -36.35
N ASP A 130 14.18 17.21 -35.35
CA ASP A 130 14.98 17.25 -34.11
C ASP A 130 14.45 16.31 -33.02
N GLY A 131 13.28 15.71 -33.26
CA GLY A 131 12.62 14.80 -32.33
C GLY A 131 11.33 14.24 -32.91
N PHE A 132 10.69 13.35 -32.17
CA PHE A 132 9.42 12.75 -32.54
C PHE A 132 8.53 12.56 -31.31
N GLY A 133 7.21 12.50 -31.53
CA GLY A 133 6.26 12.16 -30.47
C GLY A 133 6.32 10.65 -30.14
N LEU A 134 6.17 10.31 -28.86
CA LEU A 134 6.30 8.93 -28.37
C LEU A 134 5.24 7.97 -28.96
N GLU A 135 4.14 8.49 -29.49
CA GLU A 135 3.08 7.76 -30.18
C GLU A 135 3.55 7.03 -31.46
N ILE A 136 4.75 7.34 -31.96
CA ILE A 136 5.34 6.63 -33.10
C ILE A 136 6.01 5.32 -32.70
N LEU A 137 6.42 5.15 -31.44
CA LEU A 137 7.18 3.97 -31.00
C LEU A 137 6.44 2.65 -31.26
N PRO A 138 5.13 2.52 -30.98
CA PRO A 138 4.40 1.28 -31.29
C PRO A 138 4.30 0.98 -32.79
N LYS A 139 4.45 2.00 -33.66
CA LYS A 139 4.32 1.87 -35.12
C LYS A 139 5.59 1.35 -35.79
N LEU A 140 6.72 1.37 -35.10
CA LEU A 140 7.99 0.86 -35.63
C LEU A 140 7.87 -0.63 -36.02
N LYS A 141 7.03 -1.40 -35.33
CA LYS A 141 6.80 -2.83 -35.64
C LYS A 141 6.12 -3.05 -36.99
N ASP A 142 5.39 -2.05 -37.49
CA ASP A 142 4.58 -2.10 -38.70
C ASP A 142 5.40 -1.72 -39.95
N VAL A 143 6.55 -1.07 -39.75
CA VAL A 143 7.48 -0.74 -40.82
C VAL A 143 8.37 -1.96 -41.09
N LYS A 144 8.25 -2.56 -42.27
CA LYS A 144 8.93 -3.83 -42.62
C LYS A 144 10.03 -3.63 -43.66
N SER A 145 11.03 -4.51 -43.62
CA SER A 145 12.07 -4.56 -44.65
C SER A 145 11.47 -4.92 -46.01
N ARG A 146 12.00 -4.27 -47.05
CA ARG A 146 11.62 -4.55 -48.44
C ARG A 146 12.14 -5.91 -48.93
N GLN A 147 13.27 -6.37 -48.39
CA GLN A 147 13.87 -7.67 -48.77
C GLN A 147 13.30 -8.84 -47.95
N ASP A 148 12.93 -8.61 -46.69
CA ASP A 148 12.31 -9.61 -45.83
C ASP A 148 11.19 -8.99 -44.97
N ASN A 149 9.94 -9.30 -45.32
CA ASN A 149 8.76 -8.75 -44.64
C ASN A 149 8.61 -9.26 -43.19
N ARG A 150 9.42 -10.22 -42.75
CA ARG A 150 9.46 -10.68 -41.35
C ARG A 150 10.19 -9.71 -40.44
N ILE A 151 11.17 -8.97 -40.97
CA ILE A 151 12.01 -8.04 -40.20
C ILE A 151 11.32 -6.68 -40.14
N SER A 152 11.01 -6.22 -38.94
CA SER A 152 10.50 -4.87 -38.68
C SER A 152 11.62 -3.86 -38.40
N LEU A 153 11.26 -2.58 -38.39
CA LEU A 153 12.17 -1.51 -37.97
C LEU A 153 12.56 -1.66 -36.49
N VAL A 154 11.69 -2.22 -35.63
CA VAL A 154 12.07 -2.56 -34.24
C VAL A 154 13.17 -3.61 -34.22
N ASP A 155 13.03 -4.68 -34.99
CA ASP A 155 14.05 -5.75 -35.06
C ASP A 155 15.39 -5.20 -35.57
N TYR A 156 15.32 -4.30 -36.55
CA TYR A 156 16.50 -3.62 -37.06
C TYR A 156 17.15 -2.69 -36.02
N VAL A 157 16.36 -1.92 -35.26
CA VAL A 157 16.87 -1.06 -34.16
C VAL A 157 17.59 -1.90 -33.10
N VAL A 158 16.99 -3.02 -32.68
CA VAL A 158 17.59 -3.93 -31.68
C VAL A 158 18.90 -4.51 -32.22
N SER A 159 18.88 -5.04 -33.45
CA SER A 159 20.07 -5.59 -34.09
C SER A 159 21.16 -4.54 -34.23
N TYR A 160 20.83 -3.34 -34.69
CA TYR A 160 21.79 -2.26 -34.87
C TYR A 160 22.39 -1.82 -33.53
N TYR A 161 21.57 -1.68 -32.47
CA TYR A 161 22.05 -1.33 -31.14
C TYR A 161 23.07 -2.35 -30.62
N LEU A 162 22.76 -3.63 -30.72
CA LEU A 162 23.66 -4.70 -30.27
C LEU A 162 24.98 -4.72 -31.07
N HIS A 163 24.93 -4.55 -32.39
CA HIS A 163 26.14 -4.66 -33.22
C HIS A 163 27.00 -3.40 -33.24
N ASN A 164 26.43 -2.21 -32.98
CA ASN A 164 27.11 -0.93 -33.22
C ASN A 164 27.18 0.00 -32.00
N VAL A 165 26.33 -0.20 -30.98
CA VAL A 165 26.25 0.69 -29.81
C VAL A 165 26.70 -0.05 -28.55
N ASP A 166 26.19 -1.25 -28.30
CA ASP A 166 26.58 -2.05 -27.14
C ASP A 166 27.96 -2.69 -27.34
N LYS A 167 28.97 -2.09 -26.70
CA LYS A 167 30.36 -2.57 -26.70
C LYS A 167 30.54 -3.94 -26.04
N ASN A 168 29.56 -4.37 -25.23
CA ASN A 168 29.58 -5.62 -24.49
C ASN A 168 28.63 -6.67 -25.10
N ALA A 169 28.05 -6.43 -26.28
CA ALA A 169 27.12 -7.34 -26.91
C ALA A 169 27.68 -8.77 -27.01
N GLY A 170 26.85 -9.76 -26.68
CA GLY A 170 27.24 -11.17 -26.66
C GLY A 170 28.02 -11.60 -25.41
N THR A 171 28.17 -10.73 -24.40
CA THR A 171 28.79 -11.04 -23.10
C THR A 171 27.81 -10.86 -21.96
N GLU A 172 28.14 -11.37 -20.77
CA GLU A 172 27.36 -11.18 -19.54
C GLU A 172 27.29 -9.71 -19.07
N LYS A 173 28.11 -8.82 -19.66
CA LYS A 173 28.11 -7.39 -19.35
C LYS A 173 27.20 -6.57 -20.26
N SER A 174 26.56 -7.20 -21.26
CA SER A 174 25.52 -6.57 -22.06
C SER A 174 24.31 -6.30 -21.16
N MET A 175 23.83 -5.06 -21.17
CA MET A 175 22.70 -4.64 -20.35
C MET A 175 21.60 -4.09 -21.25
N PHE A 176 20.35 -4.38 -20.88
CA PHE A 176 19.20 -3.81 -21.56
C PHE A 176 19.20 -2.28 -21.36
N PRO A 177 19.20 -1.45 -22.42
CA PRO A 177 19.41 -0.01 -22.30
C PRO A 177 18.18 0.79 -21.88
N LEU A 178 17.03 0.12 -21.79
CA LEU A 178 15.74 0.69 -21.39
C LEU A 178 15.36 0.18 -19.99
N PRO A 179 14.44 0.84 -19.27
CA PRO A 179 13.94 0.31 -18.01
C PRO A 179 13.26 -1.05 -18.23
N GLU A 180 13.32 -1.91 -17.20
CA GLU A 180 12.68 -3.22 -17.23
C GLU A 180 11.18 -3.10 -17.57
N PRO A 181 10.67 -3.87 -18.55
CA PRO A 181 9.27 -3.74 -18.98
C PRO A 181 8.26 -3.92 -17.84
N GLN A 182 8.55 -4.81 -16.90
CA GLN A 182 7.70 -5.04 -15.73
C GLN A 182 7.63 -3.81 -14.82
N ASP A 183 8.75 -3.13 -14.59
CA ASP A 183 8.79 -1.93 -13.76
C ASP A 183 8.00 -0.79 -14.40
N VAL A 184 8.16 -0.61 -15.71
CA VAL A 184 7.38 0.38 -16.48
C VAL A 184 5.89 0.06 -16.41
N PHE A 185 5.51 -1.21 -16.57
CA PHE A 185 4.13 -1.64 -16.49
C PHE A 185 3.53 -1.35 -15.11
N MET A 186 4.22 -1.72 -14.03
CA MET A 186 3.75 -1.47 -12.67
C MET A 186 3.64 0.01 -12.35
N ALA A 187 4.65 0.82 -12.72
CA ALA A 187 4.61 2.27 -12.55
C ALA A 187 3.44 2.91 -13.32
N ALA A 188 3.16 2.44 -14.54
CA ALA A 188 2.06 2.95 -15.36
C ALA A 188 0.66 2.64 -14.78
N GLN A 189 0.52 1.62 -13.93
CA GLN A 189 -0.75 1.31 -13.25
C GLN A 189 -1.02 2.22 -12.04
N VAL A 190 -0.04 3.00 -11.57
CA VAL A 190 -0.20 3.85 -10.38
C VAL A 190 -1.07 5.05 -10.70
N LYS A 191 -2.22 5.14 -10.05
CA LYS A 191 -3.13 6.29 -10.11
C LYS A 191 -2.87 7.23 -8.94
N PHE A 192 -2.49 8.48 -9.23
CA PHE A 192 -2.24 9.48 -8.20
C PHE A 192 -3.49 9.79 -7.36
N ASP A 193 -4.68 9.76 -7.96
CA ASP A 193 -5.93 9.95 -7.21
C ASP A 193 -6.13 8.90 -6.12
N ASP A 194 -5.72 7.66 -6.37
CA ASP A 194 -5.79 6.58 -5.39
C ASP A 194 -4.78 6.84 -4.26
N LEU A 195 -3.55 7.26 -4.60
CA LEU A 195 -2.55 7.64 -3.61
C LEU A 195 -3.00 8.81 -2.73
N TYR A 196 -3.65 9.82 -3.31
CA TYR A 196 -4.20 10.94 -2.54
C TYR A 196 -5.31 10.50 -1.60
N ARG A 197 -6.18 9.57 -2.01
CA ARG A 197 -7.19 8.98 -1.13
C ARG A 197 -6.56 8.19 0.00
N ASP A 198 -5.60 7.33 -0.31
CA ASP A 198 -4.86 6.52 0.68
C ASP A 198 -4.18 7.44 1.71
N LEU A 199 -3.49 8.49 1.27
CA LEU A 199 -2.81 9.45 2.16
C LEU A 199 -3.79 10.22 3.06
N ARG A 200 -4.91 10.70 2.50
CA ARG A 200 -5.95 11.39 3.30
C ARG A 200 -6.55 10.45 4.34
N GLN A 201 -6.79 9.20 3.99
CA GLN A 201 -7.29 8.20 4.93
C GLN A 201 -6.30 8.00 6.08
N LEU A 202 -5.01 7.80 5.77
CA LEU A 202 -3.95 7.66 6.77
C LEU A 202 -3.83 8.89 7.69
N GLU A 203 -4.01 10.11 7.15
CA GLU A 203 -4.01 11.35 7.93
C GLU A 203 -5.21 11.46 8.88
N GLN A 204 -6.40 11.07 8.40
CA GLN A 204 -7.60 11.02 9.22
C GLN A 204 -7.47 9.99 10.35
N ASP A 205 -6.94 8.80 10.03
CA ASP A 205 -6.75 7.74 11.01
C ASP A 205 -5.69 8.13 12.06
N LEU A 206 -4.63 8.83 11.65
CA LEU A 206 -3.64 9.39 12.58
C LEU A 206 -4.26 10.46 13.50
N THR A 207 -5.18 11.26 12.98
CA THR A 207 -5.90 12.28 13.78
C THR A 207 -6.81 11.62 14.81
N ARG A 208 -7.60 10.62 14.39
CA ARG A 208 -8.44 9.80 15.28
C ARG A 208 -7.63 9.10 16.36
N LEU A 209 -6.45 8.58 16.01
CA LEU A 209 -5.53 7.98 16.99
C LEU A 209 -5.10 8.99 18.06
N LYS A 210 -4.73 10.22 17.66
CA LYS A 210 -4.33 11.26 18.62
C LYS A 210 -5.44 11.58 19.60
N GLU A 211 -6.68 11.70 19.10
CA GLU A 211 -7.87 11.94 19.92
C GLU A 211 -8.17 10.78 20.87
N ALA A 212 -8.13 9.54 20.36
CA ALA A 212 -8.31 8.33 21.16
C ALA A 212 -7.22 8.22 22.25
N GLN A 213 -5.96 8.47 21.90
CA GLN A 213 -4.85 8.43 22.85
C GLN A 213 -5.01 9.48 23.97
N MET A 214 -5.43 10.70 23.65
CA MET A 214 -5.72 11.73 24.65
C MET A 214 -6.87 11.30 25.58
N THR A 215 -7.92 10.73 25.02
CA THR A 215 -9.09 10.24 25.77
C THR A 215 -8.73 9.09 26.70
N VAL A 216 -8.02 8.08 26.19
CA VAL A 216 -7.51 6.95 26.98
C VAL A 216 -6.59 7.43 28.09
N LYS A 217 -5.66 8.36 27.81
CA LYS A 217 -4.76 8.93 28.83
C LYS A 217 -5.53 9.67 29.92
N ARG A 218 -6.51 10.49 29.53
CA ARG A 218 -7.36 11.23 30.47
C ARG A 218 -8.14 10.28 31.37
N ILE A 219 -8.85 9.30 30.78
CA ILE A 219 -9.68 8.35 31.53
C ILE A 219 -8.82 7.45 32.44
N THR A 220 -7.64 7.03 31.98
CA THR A 220 -6.71 6.22 32.78
C THR A 220 -5.98 7.04 33.86
N GLY A 221 -5.80 8.35 33.66
CA GLY A 221 -5.25 9.26 34.66
C GLY A 221 -6.27 9.66 35.74
N GLU A 222 -7.53 9.85 35.35
CA GLU A 222 -8.65 10.14 36.25
C GLU A 222 -9.06 8.91 37.07
N LYS A 223 -9.12 7.74 36.42
CA LYS A 223 -9.22 6.45 37.10
C LYS A 223 -7.81 6.04 37.53
N LYS A 224 -7.29 6.51 38.67
CA LYS A 224 -6.25 5.75 39.38
C LYS A 224 -6.77 4.32 39.42
N VAL A 225 -6.19 3.43 38.60
CA VAL A 225 -6.67 2.06 38.47
C VAL A 225 -6.47 1.46 39.85
N GLU A 226 -7.53 1.42 40.65
CA GLU A 226 -7.70 0.41 41.68
C GLU A 226 -7.59 -0.90 40.90
N THR A 227 -6.36 -1.38 40.75
CA THR A 227 -6.11 -2.79 40.67
C THR A 227 -6.69 -3.33 41.97
N ARG A 228 -7.98 -3.67 41.97
CA ARG A 228 -8.54 -4.60 42.93
C ARG A 228 -7.57 -5.76 42.87
N LYS A 229 -6.79 -5.90 43.94
CA LYS A 229 -5.94 -7.06 44.18
C LYS A 229 -6.84 -8.26 43.90
N THR A 230 -6.61 -8.95 42.80
CA THR A 230 -7.14 -10.29 42.63
C THR A 230 -6.53 -11.06 43.79
N ASN A 231 -7.38 -11.37 44.76
CA ASN A 231 -7.00 -12.09 45.95
C ASN A 231 -6.51 -13.47 45.46
N PRO A 232 -5.26 -13.88 45.71
CA PRO A 232 -4.73 -15.14 45.17
C PRO A 232 -5.42 -16.41 45.72
N ASN A 233 -6.42 -16.27 46.60
CA ASN A 233 -7.07 -17.35 47.33
C ASN A 233 -8.60 -17.42 47.13
N SER A 234 -9.14 -16.94 46.02
CA SER A 234 -10.55 -17.22 45.68
C SER A 234 -10.61 -18.31 44.61
N LEU A 235 -10.48 -19.56 45.10
CA LEU A 235 -10.76 -20.87 44.49
C LEU A 235 -10.46 -21.05 42.99
#